data_AF-A0A932Q0K6-F1
#
_entry.id   AF-A0A932Q0K6-F1
#
_cell.length_a   1.000
_cell.length_b   1.000
_cell.length_c   1.000
_cell.angle_alpha   90.00
_cell.angle_beta   90.00
_cell.angle_gamma   90.00
#
_symmetry.space_group_name_H-M   'P 1'
#
loop_
_entity.id
_entity.type
_entity.pdbx_description
1 polymer ?
#
loop_
_entity_poly.entity_id
_entity_poly.type
_entity_poly.pdbx_seq_one_letter_code
_entity_poly.pdbx_strand_id
1 'polypeptide(L)'
;MPKTKPLDEIGRLDGELSQHFKEKLIVQSSLSRSIVSFQSNKKRPVFRWYKFKEAFSAPLIEYLFTKYEIPKGRILDPFAGSGTSLFVASEAGSSADGIELLPIGQQIIATKKLLDSEFAPDNVAALKRWSREKPWKQSEQRISLFELRITKGAYPEQTHEAIEKYLAASQRENERVRTALFFALLCIVESVSYTRKDGQYLRWDHRSGRKQGTKPFDKGAILNFDKAMTSKRKKKTRVSFQKKN
;
A
#
# COMPACT_ATOMS: atom_id res chain seq x y z
N MET A 1 8.04 -50.87 -8.53
CA MET A 1 8.37 -49.94 -7.42
C MET A 1 7.26 -48.91 -7.31
N PRO A 2 6.63 -48.74 -6.14
CA PRO A 2 5.59 -47.74 -5.97
C PRO A 2 6.21 -46.36 -6.09
N LYS A 3 5.69 -45.52 -6.99
CA LYS A 3 6.09 -44.11 -7.08
C LYS A 3 5.66 -43.45 -5.78
N THR A 4 6.60 -43.18 -4.87
CA THR A 4 6.40 -42.24 -3.76
C THR A 4 5.78 -40.98 -4.36
N LYS A 5 4.59 -40.59 -3.91
CA LYS A 5 3.95 -39.40 -4.47
C LYS A 5 4.85 -38.21 -4.11
N PRO A 6 5.12 -37.27 -5.03
CA PRO A 6 6.01 -36.13 -4.75
C PRO A 6 5.69 -35.36 -3.46
N LEU A 7 4.41 -35.36 -3.05
CA LEU A 7 3.95 -34.75 -1.79
C LEU A 7 4.45 -35.49 -0.54
N ASP A 8 4.55 -36.82 -0.59
CA ASP A 8 5.03 -37.64 0.53
C ASP A 8 6.53 -37.40 0.76
N GLU A 9 7.28 -37.25 -0.34
CA GLU A 9 8.70 -36.91 -0.29
C GLU A 9 8.94 -35.49 0.24
N ILE A 10 8.15 -34.51 -0.19
CA ILE A 10 8.19 -33.15 0.37
C ILE A 10 7.91 -33.17 1.87
N GLY A 11 6.87 -33.91 2.31
CA GLY A 11 6.54 -34.03 3.73
C GLY A 11 7.67 -34.67 4.55
N ARG A 12 8.32 -35.70 4.01
CA ARG A 12 9.49 -36.32 4.66
C ARG A 12 10.65 -35.32 4.81
N LEU A 13 11.00 -34.62 3.74
CA LEU A 13 12.09 -33.64 3.74
C LEU A 13 11.83 -32.45 4.67
N ASP A 14 10.57 -31.96 4.72
CA ASP A 14 10.16 -30.90 5.65
C ASP A 14 10.27 -31.34 7.12
N GLY A 15 9.92 -32.61 7.40
CA GLY A 15 10.10 -33.22 8.71
C GLY A 15 11.58 -33.36 9.11
N GLU A 16 12.43 -33.81 8.19
CA GLU A 16 13.88 -33.90 8.40
C GLU A 16 14.51 -32.54 8.67
N LEU A 17 14.13 -31.52 7.89
CA LEU A 17 14.57 -30.15 8.08
C LEU A 17 14.13 -29.59 9.44
N SER A 18 12.84 -29.78 9.79
CA SER A 18 12.28 -29.33 11.06
C SER A 18 12.98 -29.98 12.26
N GLN A 19 13.28 -31.28 12.17
CA GLN A 19 14.02 -32.00 13.21
C GLN A 19 15.47 -31.53 13.31
N HIS A 20 16.15 -31.33 12.17
CA HIS A 20 17.52 -30.83 12.12
C HIS A 20 17.67 -29.46 12.80
N PHE A 21 16.70 -28.57 12.60
CA PHE A 21 16.71 -27.23 13.19
C PHE A 21 15.96 -27.11 14.53
N LYS A 22 15.42 -28.20 15.07
CA LYS A 22 14.53 -28.19 16.25
C LYS A 22 15.12 -27.44 17.45
N GLU A 23 16.39 -27.65 17.75
CA GLU A 23 17.07 -27.00 18.88
C GLU A 23 17.38 -25.51 18.64
N LYS A 24 17.36 -25.08 17.37
CA LYS A 24 17.60 -23.69 16.95
C LYS A 24 16.29 -22.90 16.77
N LEU A 25 15.15 -23.59 16.65
CA LEU A 25 13.83 -23.00 16.46
C LEU A 25 13.19 -22.69 17.82
N ILE A 26 13.20 -21.42 18.20
CA ILE A 26 12.61 -20.95 19.46
C ILE A 26 11.31 -20.21 19.14
N VAL A 27 10.20 -20.63 19.75
CA VAL A 27 8.91 -19.95 19.62
C VAL A 27 8.93 -18.67 20.46
N GLN A 28 8.81 -17.52 19.81
CA GLN A 28 8.67 -16.24 20.50
C GLN A 28 7.19 -15.86 20.69
N SER A 29 6.62 -16.21 21.84
CA SER A 29 5.20 -15.99 22.16
C SER A 29 4.81 -14.51 22.24
N SER A 30 5.77 -13.61 22.47
CA SER A 30 5.51 -12.17 22.49
C SER A 30 5.16 -11.58 21.11
N LEU A 31 5.48 -12.28 20.02
CA LEU A 31 5.20 -11.86 18.64
C LEU A 31 3.80 -12.33 18.20
N SER A 32 2.78 -11.63 18.65
CA SER A 32 1.39 -11.94 18.26
C SER A 32 1.09 -11.55 16.80
N ARG A 33 0.03 -12.15 16.22
CA ARG A 33 -0.43 -11.87 14.84
C ARG A 33 -0.68 -10.38 14.56
N SER A 34 -1.09 -9.61 15.58
CA SER A 34 -1.34 -8.17 15.47
C SER A 34 -0.04 -7.35 15.39
N ILE A 35 1.06 -7.86 15.96
CA ILE A 35 2.40 -7.25 15.90
C ILE A 35 3.10 -7.63 14.60
N VAL A 36 2.97 -8.87 14.11
CA VAL A 36 3.68 -9.29 12.89
C VAL A 36 2.96 -8.91 11.58
N SER A 37 1.75 -8.33 11.65
CA SER A 37 0.97 -7.95 10.47
C SER A 37 0.53 -6.48 10.49
N PHE A 38 0.15 -5.94 9.33
CA PHE A 38 -0.33 -4.57 9.15
C PHE A 38 -1.53 -4.15 10.04
N GLN A 39 -2.13 -5.07 10.81
CA GLN A 39 -3.32 -4.80 11.63
C GLN A 39 -3.11 -3.68 12.65
N SER A 40 -1.93 -3.57 13.27
CA SER A 40 -1.61 -2.56 14.29
C SER A 40 -1.19 -1.19 13.70
N ASN A 41 -0.77 -1.13 12.43
CA ASN A 41 -0.41 0.12 11.73
C ASN A 41 -1.59 1.08 11.51
N LYS A 42 -2.82 0.64 11.78
CA LYS A 42 -4.03 1.46 11.59
C LYS A 42 -4.13 2.65 12.54
N LYS A 43 -3.35 2.70 13.63
CA LYS A 43 -3.41 3.78 14.63
C LYS A 43 -2.44 4.93 14.36
N ARG A 44 -1.39 4.73 13.56
CA ARG A 44 -0.39 5.78 13.27
C ARG A 44 -0.69 6.55 11.97
N PRO A 45 -0.57 7.90 11.94
CA PRO A 45 -0.98 8.72 10.80
C PRO A 45 -0.34 8.33 9.46
N VAL A 46 1.00 8.21 9.41
CA VAL A 46 1.77 7.97 8.17
C VAL A 46 1.57 6.55 7.63
N PHE A 47 1.50 5.54 8.51
CA PHE A 47 1.32 4.14 8.10
C PHE A 47 -0.10 3.80 7.66
N ARG A 48 -1.11 4.60 8.04
CA ARG A 48 -2.51 4.35 7.66
C ARG A 48 -2.84 4.80 6.24
N TRP A 49 -2.03 5.63 5.59
CA TRP A 49 -2.43 6.28 4.35
C TRP A 49 -2.70 5.28 3.22
N TYR A 50 -1.86 4.26 3.07
CA TYR A 50 -2.01 3.17 2.10
C TYR A 50 -2.03 1.80 2.79
N LYS A 51 -2.96 0.91 2.40
CA LYS A 51 -3.00 -0.47 2.91
C LYS A 51 -2.10 -1.34 2.03
N PHE A 52 -0.87 -1.55 2.47
CA PHE A 52 0.07 -2.49 1.86
C PHE A 52 -0.06 -3.82 2.61
N LYS A 53 -0.55 -4.88 1.95
CA LYS A 53 -0.92 -6.13 2.65
C LYS A 53 0.32 -6.87 3.17
N GLU A 54 1.42 -6.69 2.45
CA GLU A 54 2.71 -7.34 2.62
C GLU A 54 3.61 -6.60 3.63
N ALA A 55 3.16 -5.45 4.15
CA ALA A 55 3.94 -4.67 5.10
C ALA A 55 3.81 -5.23 6.53
N PHE A 56 4.96 -5.37 7.19
CA PHE A 56 5.03 -5.58 8.63
C PHE A 56 4.55 -4.35 9.41
N SER A 57 4.28 -4.54 10.70
CA SER A 57 3.87 -3.45 11.58
C SER A 57 5.04 -2.63 12.10
N ALA A 58 4.81 -1.34 12.34
CA ALA A 58 5.76 -0.48 13.05
C ALA A 58 6.09 -1.02 14.46
N PRO A 59 5.10 -1.50 15.26
CA PRO A 59 5.39 -2.17 16.53
C PRO A 59 6.36 -3.35 16.46
N LEU A 60 6.41 -4.09 15.34
CA LEU A 60 7.40 -5.16 15.17
C LEU A 60 8.82 -4.57 15.15
N ILE A 61 9.03 -3.50 14.39
CA ILE A 61 10.35 -2.87 14.26
C ILE A 61 10.79 -2.24 15.58
N GLU A 62 9.89 -1.55 16.28
CA GLU A 62 10.13 -1.01 17.63
C GLU A 62 10.51 -2.10 18.64
N TYR A 63 9.79 -3.22 18.61
CA TYR A 63 10.10 -4.37 19.44
C TYR A 63 11.50 -4.90 19.15
N LEU A 64 11.88 -5.03 17.87
CA LEU A 64 13.21 -5.50 17.48
C LEU A 64 14.30 -4.52 17.92
N PHE A 65 14.11 -3.21 17.73
CA PHE A 65 15.07 -2.21 18.17
C PHE A 65 15.29 -2.25 19.68
N THR A 66 14.21 -2.41 20.45
CA THR A 66 14.28 -2.52 21.91
C THR A 66 14.93 -3.83 22.34
N LYS A 67 14.51 -4.96 21.77
CA LYS A 67 14.99 -6.30 22.15
C LYS A 67 16.48 -6.47 21.92
N TYR A 68 16.99 -5.94 20.81
CA TYR A 68 18.40 -6.08 20.43
C TYR A 68 19.24 -4.86 20.82
N GLU A 69 18.67 -3.95 21.63
CA GLU A 69 19.34 -2.77 22.18
C GLU A 69 20.14 -2.00 21.12
N ILE A 70 19.57 -1.82 19.91
CA ILE A 70 20.28 -1.25 18.77
C ILE A 70 20.59 0.22 19.10
N PRO A 71 21.83 0.56 19.49
CA PRO A 71 22.05 1.76 20.32
C PRO A 71 22.34 3.01 19.47
N LYS A 72 22.76 2.80 18.22
CA LYS A 72 22.99 3.78 17.14
C LYS A 72 23.48 3.03 15.90
N GLY A 73 23.18 3.57 14.72
CA GLY A 73 23.67 3.02 13.46
C GLY A 73 22.77 3.37 12.29
N ARG A 74 23.22 3.00 11.09
CA ARG A 74 22.42 3.11 9.88
C ARG A 74 21.71 1.78 9.64
N ILE A 75 20.39 1.81 9.54
CA ILE A 75 19.56 0.63 9.26
C ILE A 75 19.52 0.41 7.75
N LEU A 76 19.73 -0.83 7.30
CA LEU A 76 19.49 -1.22 5.92
C LEU A 76 18.25 -2.12 5.87
N ASP A 77 17.25 -1.71 5.08
CA ASP A 77 16.11 -2.57 4.73
C ASP A 77 16.19 -2.95 3.24
N PRO A 78 16.70 -4.15 2.91
CA PRO A 78 16.87 -4.57 1.52
C PRO A 78 15.54 -4.88 0.81
N PHE A 79 14.41 -4.88 1.54
CA PHE A 79 13.07 -5.16 1.02
C PHE A 79 12.06 -4.17 1.62
N ALA A 80 12.33 -2.88 1.42
CA ALA A 80 11.69 -1.80 2.17
C ALA A 80 10.16 -1.76 2.02
N GLY A 81 9.59 -2.29 0.93
CA GLY A 81 8.16 -2.38 0.69
C GLY A 81 7.51 -1.01 0.75
N SER A 82 6.72 -0.77 1.81
CA SER A 82 6.07 0.53 2.04
C SER A 82 6.87 1.50 2.92
N GLY A 83 8.11 1.12 3.27
CA GLY A 83 9.07 1.87 4.08
C GLY A 83 8.92 1.72 5.59
N THR A 84 8.24 0.69 6.10
CA THR A 84 7.91 0.60 7.54
C THR A 84 9.16 0.77 8.41
N SER A 85 10.20 0.00 8.14
CA SER A 85 11.47 0.04 8.88
C SER A 85 12.16 1.40 8.78
N LEU A 86 12.12 2.03 7.59
CA LEU A 86 12.75 3.33 7.34
C LEU A 86 12.13 4.44 8.17
N PHE A 87 10.79 4.50 8.21
CA PHE A 87 10.07 5.53 8.98
C PHE A 87 10.20 5.30 10.48
N VAL A 88 10.14 4.04 10.95
CA VAL A 88 10.37 3.73 12.38
C VAL A 88 11.81 4.07 12.80
N ALA A 89 12.80 3.76 11.96
CA ALA A 89 14.19 4.15 12.19
C ALA A 89 14.34 5.67 12.28
N SER A 90 13.74 6.41 11.35
CA SER A 90 13.76 7.87 11.37
C SER A 90 13.06 8.45 12.61
N GLU A 91 11.90 7.90 13.02
CA GLU A 91 11.19 8.29 14.26
C GLU A 91 12.05 8.04 15.51
N ALA A 92 12.87 7.00 15.50
CA ALA A 92 13.82 6.67 16.56
C ALA A 92 15.16 7.45 16.47
N GLY A 93 15.27 8.42 15.56
CA GLY A 93 16.49 9.23 15.38
C GLY A 93 17.65 8.51 14.67
N SER A 94 17.38 7.35 14.06
CA SER A 94 18.37 6.58 13.29
C SER A 94 18.27 6.87 11.80
N SER A 95 19.41 6.85 11.10
CA SER A 95 19.42 6.89 9.64
C SER A 95 19.05 5.53 9.07
N ALA A 96 18.37 5.51 7.92
CA ALA A 96 18.00 4.27 7.26
C ALA A 96 18.07 4.38 5.74
N ASP A 97 18.55 3.31 5.11
CA ASP A 97 18.56 3.11 3.66
C ASP A 97 17.65 1.93 3.31
N GLY A 98 16.86 2.11 2.26
CA GLY A 98 15.89 1.11 1.82
C GLY A 98 16.08 0.78 0.35
N ILE A 99 16.08 -0.50 0.03
CA ILE A 99 16.05 -1.01 -1.34
C ILE A 99 14.63 -1.54 -1.59
N GLU A 100 14.02 -1.09 -2.68
CA GLU A 100 12.69 -1.58 -3.09
C GLU A 100 12.64 -1.65 -4.61
N LEU A 101 12.31 -2.83 -5.13
CA LEU A 101 12.27 -3.09 -6.57
C LEU A 101 10.98 -2.56 -7.20
N LEU A 102 9.85 -2.69 -6.50
CA LEU A 102 8.54 -2.41 -7.06
C LEU A 102 8.28 -0.89 -7.07
N PRO A 103 7.93 -0.29 -8.23
CA PRO A 103 7.66 1.15 -8.33
C PRO A 103 6.60 1.65 -7.36
N ILE A 104 5.60 0.81 -7.03
CA ILE A 104 4.57 1.16 -6.06
C ILE A 104 5.15 1.36 -4.65
N GLY A 105 6.11 0.54 -4.23
CA GLY A 105 6.75 0.68 -2.93
C GLY A 105 7.57 1.97 -2.86
N GLN A 106 8.37 2.23 -3.88
CA GLN A 106 9.12 3.48 -4.05
C GLN A 106 8.20 4.71 -4.01
N GLN A 107 7.07 4.69 -4.74
CA GLN A 107 6.09 5.78 -4.74
C GLN A 107 5.48 6.02 -3.35
N ILE A 108 5.16 4.96 -2.61
CA ILE A 108 4.63 5.07 -1.24
C ILE A 108 5.67 5.69 -0.31
N ILE A 109 6.93 5.24 -0.37
CA ILE A 109 8.03 5.77 0.44
C ILE A 109 8.27 7.25 0.13
N ALA A 110 8.43 7.59 -1.15
CA ALA A 110 8.64 8.96 -1.59
C ALA A 110 7.50 9.89 -1.17
N THR A 111 6.25 9.45 -1.32
CA THR A 111 5.09 10.26 -0.92
C THR A 111 5.02 10.44 0.59
N LYS A 112 5.29 9.40 1.38
CA LYS A 112 5.31 9.51 2.84
C LYS A 112 6.40 10.48 3.30
N LYS A 113 7.62 10.38 2.75
CA LYS A 113 8.73 11.30 3.04
C LYS A 113 8.37 12.75 2.67
N LEU A 114 7.73 12.95 1.51
CA LEU A 114 7.28 14.26 1.07
C LEU A 114 6.24 14.89 2.02
N LEU A 115 5.31 14.08 2.54
CA LEU A 115 4.24 14.56 3.42
C LEU A 115 4.68 14.68 4.89
N ASP A 116 5.73 13.97 5.29
CA ASP A 116 6.34 14.07 6.62
C ASP A 116 7.32 15.25 6.74
N SER A 117 7.90 15.69 5.62
CA SER A 117 8.65 16.95 5.50
C SER A 117 7.73 18.17 5.31
N GLU A 118 8.30 19.38 5.30
CA GLU A 118 7.52 20.64 5.15
C GLU A 118 6.74 20.70 3.82
N PHE A 119 5.52 20.20 3.85
CA PHE A 119 4.55 20.33 2.78
C PHE A 119 3.94 21.74 2.86
N ALA A 120 4.47 22.66 2.06
CA ALA A 120 4.13 24.07 2.09
C ALA A 120 2.60 24.34 2.08
N PRO A 121 2.12 25.39 2.77
CA PRO A 121 0.69 25.73 2.85
C PRO A 121 -0.03 25.78 1.51
N ASP A 122 0.63 26.28 0.46
CA ASP A 122 0.07 26.36 -0.90
C ASP A 122 -0.20 24.98 -1.52
N ASN A 123 0.66 23.99 -1.24
CA ASN A 123 0.44 22.62 -1.68
C ASN A 123 -0.78 22.01 -0.97
N VAL A 124 -0.95 22.30 0.32
CA VAL A 124 -2.15 21.89 1.07
C VAL A 124 -3.39 22.56 0.49
N ALA A 125 -3.32 23.85 0.13
CA ALA A 125 -4.41 24.58 -0.50
C ALA A 125 -4.78 23.97 -1.87
N ALA A 126 -3.80 23.58 -2.68
CA ALA A 126 -4.03 22.88 -3.95
C ALA A 126 -4.76 21.55 -3.74
N LEU A 127 -4.34 20.72 -2.78
CA LEU A 127 -5.05 19.46 -2.47
C LEU A 127 -6.49 19.70 -1.98
N LYS A 128 -6.72 20.77 -1.20
CA LYS A 128 -8.07 21.19 -0.78
C LYS A 128 -8.92 21.63 -1.98
N ARG A 129 -8.34 22.40 -2.91
CA ARG A 129 -8.96 22.82 -4.17
C ARG A 129 -9.41 21.60 -4.98
N TRP A 130 -8.53 20.63 -5.19
CA TRP A 130 -8.83 19.39 -5.90
C TRP A 130 -10.02 18.63 -5.30
N SER A 131 -10.07 18.56 -3.97
CA SER A 131 -11.17 17.92 -3.25
C SER A 131 -12.51 18.64 -3.40
N ARG A 132 -12.52 19.95 -3.63
CA ARG A 132 -13.74 20.78 -3.73
C ARG A 132 -14.21 20.91 -5.17
N GLU A 133 -13.31 21.33 -6.05
CA GLU A 133 -13.63 21.75 -7.43
C GLU A 133 -13.57 20.60 -8.43
N LYS A 134 -12.89 19.50 -8.08
CA LYS A 134 -12.74 18.31 -8.92
C LYS A 134 -12.29 18.64 -10.36
N PRO A 135 -11.09 19.22 -10.55
CA PRO A 135 -10.64 19.76 -11.83
C PRO A 135 -10.70 18.76 -13.00
N TRP A 136 -10.53 17.47 -12.69
CA TRP A 136 -10.63 16.39 -13.68
C TRP A 136 -11.98 16.30 -14.38
N LYS A 137 -13.08 16.80 -13.77
CA LYS A 137 -14.40 16.80 -14.42
C LYS A 137 -14.50 17.81 -15.57
N GLN A 138 -13.69 18.87 -15.52
CA GLN A 138 -13.62 19.91 -16.52
C GLN A 138 -12.49 19.67 -17.54
N SER A 139 -11.68 18.63 -17.32
CA SER A 139 -10.59 18.29 -18.23
C SER A 139 -11.13 17.61 -19.49
N GLU A 140 -10.90 18.24 -20.63
CA GLU A 140 -11.08 17.61 -21.94
C GLU A 140 -9.89 16.71 -22.30
N GLN A 141 -8.71 17.03 -21.77
CA GLN A 141 -7.50 16.25 -21.95
C GLN A 141 -7.55 14.94 -21.15
N ARG A 142 -6.95 13.90 -21.72
CA ARG A 142 -6.82 12.55 -21.15
C ARG A 142 -5.38 12.07 -21.30
N ILE A 143 -4.87 11.40 -20.28
CA ILE A 143 -3.63 10.62 -20.37
C ILE A 143 -4.03 9.16 -20.34
N SER A 144 -3.70 8.42 -21.41
CA SER A 144 -4.09 7.03 -21.53
C SER A 144 -3.51 6.19 -20.39
N LEU A 145 -4.36 5.38 -19.76
CA LEU A 145 -3.91 4.44 -18.76
C LEU A 145 -3.12 3.31 -19.40
N PHE A 146 -1.91 3.07 -18.90
CA PHE A 146 -1.16 1.88 -19.26
C PHE A 146 -1.83 0.64 -18.66
N GLU A 147 -2.53 -0.12 -19.51
CA GLU A 147 -3.16 -1.37 -19.12
C GLU A 147 -2.31 -2.57 -19.53
N LEU A 148 -2.01 -3.44 -18.56
CA LEU A 148 -1.51 -4.77 -18.86
C LEU A 148 -2.67 -5.66 -19.33
N ARG A 149 -2.38 -6.69 -20.13
CA ARG A 149 -3.39 -7.68 -20.57
C ARG A 149 -4.19 -8.25 -19.40
N ILE A 150 -3.50 -8.53 -18.29
CA ILE A 150 -4.10 -9.06 -17.07
C ILE A 150 -5.05 -8.06 -16.39
N THR A 151 -4.90 -6.75 -16.58
CA THR A 151 -5.74 -5.71 -15.97
C THR A 151 -6.77 -5.10 -16.91
N LYS A 152 -6.76 -5.42 -18.21
CA LYS A 152 -7.71 -4.87 -19.19
C LYS A 152 -9.17 -5.01 -18.75
N GLY A 153 -9.92 -3.92 -18.72
CA GLY A 153 -11.32 -3.93 -18.26
C GLY A 153 -11.50 -4.03 -16.74
N ALA A 154 -10.45 -3.72 -15.97
CA ALA A 154 -10.52 -3.69 -14.51
C ALA A 154 -11.47 -2.60 -13.98
N TYR A 155 -11.82 -1.60 -14.78
CA TYR A 155 -12.63 -0.46 -14.36
C TYR A 155 -13.93 -0.37 -15.19
N PRO A 156 -15.03 0.12 -14.58
CA PRO A 156 -16.14 0.66 -15.36
C PRO A 156 -15.64 1.76 -16.31
N GLU A 157 -16.23 1.88 -17.50
CA GLU A 157 -15.80 2.85 -18.52
C GLU A 157 -15.73 4.29 -17.99
N GLN A 158 -16.76 4.71 -17.24
CA GLN A 158 -16.79 6.06 -16.65
C GLN A 158 -15.68 6.27 -15.61
N THR A 159 -15.28 5.22 -14.89
CA THR A 159 -14.16 5.28 -13.95
C THR A 159 -12.84 5.32 -14.69
N HIS A 160 -12.67 4.54 -15.75
CA HIS A 160 -11.48 4.55 -16.60
C HIS A 160 -11.22 5.96 -17.15
N GLU A 161 -12.23 6.56 -17.80
CA GLU A 161 -12.17 7.93 -18.30
C GLU A 161 -11.86 8.94 -17.18
N ALA A 162 -12.50 8.81 -16.03
CA ALA A 162 -12.27 9.74 -14.91
C ALA A 162 -10.82 9.66 -14.38
N ILE A 163 -10.20 8.48 -14.38
CA ILE A 163 -8.79 8.32 -14.01
C ILE A 163 -7.89 9.00 -15.05
N GLU A 164 -8.13 8.81 -16.35
CA GLU A 164 -7.32 9.42 -17.41
C GLU A 164 -7.38 10.96 -17.36
N LYS A 165 -8.58 11.51 -17.15
CA LYS A 165 -8.79 12.96 -16.96
C LYS A 165 -8.14 13.46 -15.67
N TYR A 166 -8.17 12.66 -14.60
CA TYR A 166 -7.51 12.99 -13.34
C TYR A 166 -5.98 13.07 -13.50
N LEU A 167 -5.39 12.10 -14.20
CA LEU A 167 -3.98 12.10 -14.51
C LEU A 167 -3.59 13.31 -15.38
N ALA A 168 -4.37 13.61 -16.42
CA ALA A 168 -4.15 14.77 -17.29
C ALA A 168 -4.22 16.09 -16.52
N ALA A 169 -5.29 16.31 -15.74
CA ALA A 169 -5.45 17.52 -14.94
C ALA A 169 -4.31 17.70 -13.93
N SER A 170 -3.77 16.60 -13.40
CA SER A 170 -2.69 16.64 -12.38
C SER A 170 -1.35 17.12 -12.94
N GLN A 171 -1.15 17.11 -14.26
CA GLN A 171 0.08 17.61 -14.89
C GLN A 171 0.23 19.13 -14.79
N ARG A 172 -0.85 19.86 -14.52
CA ARG A 172 -0.84 21.32 -14.33
C ARG A 172 -0.38 21.73 -12.94
N GLU A 173 -0.24 20.78 -12.03
CA GLU A 173 0.22 21.02 -10.66
C GLU A 173 1.74 20.85 -10.55
N ASN A 174 2.33 21.44 -9.51
CA ASN A 174 3.73 21.19 -9.20
C ASN A 174 3.97 19.72 -8.81
N GLU A 175 5.23 19.29 -8.86
CA GLU A 175 5.63 17.90 -8.64
C GLU A 175 5.18 17.35 -7.28
N ARG A 176 5.24 18.17 -6.22
CA ARG A 176 4.86 17.76 -4.85
C ARG A 176 3.36 17.48 -4.77
N VAL A 177 2.53 18.36 -5.33
CA VAL A 177 1.08 18.18 -5.39
C VAL A 177 0.72 16.99 -6.28
N ARG A 178 1.33 16.87 -7.47
CA ARG A 178 1.13 15.75 -8.39
C ARG A 178 1.47 14.41 -7.74
N THR A 179 2.55 14.33 -6.97
CA THR A 179 2.95 13.14 -6.20
C THR A 179 1.89 12.74 -5.18
N ALA A 180 1.39 13.69 -4.39
CA ALA A 180 0.34 13.45 -3.41
C ALA A 180 -1.00 13.05 -4.08
N LEU A 181 -1.35 13.66 -5.21
CA LEU A 181 -2.54 13.34 -6.01
C LEU A 181 -2.46 11.94 -6.62
N PHE A 182 -1.30 11.56 -7.16
CA PHE A 182 -1.09 10.22 -7.71
C PHE A 182 -1.19 9.15 -6.61
N PHE A 183 -0.60 9.40 -5.44
CA PHE A 183 -0.75 8.53 -4.28
C PHE A 183 -2.20 8.42 -3.79
N ALA A 184 -2.98 9.52 -3.84
CA ALA A 184 -4.41 9.49 -3.53
C ALA A 184 -5.20 8.62 -4.52
N LEU A 185 -4.84 8.64 -5.81
CA LEU A 185 -5.40 7.75 -6.82
C LEU A 185 -5.04 6.28 -6.54
N LEU A 186 -3.76 5.95 -6.32
CA LEU A 186 -3.31 4.60 -5.96
C LEU A 186 -4.03 4.05 -4.73
N CYS A 187 -4.39 4.94 -3.82
CA CYS A 187 -5.15 4.64 -2.62
C CYS A 187 -6.57 4.14 -2.89
N ILE A 188 -7.17 4.42 -4.04
CA ILE A 188 -8.58 4.12 -4.34
C ILE A 188 -8.78 3.13 -5.50
N VAL A 189 -7.74 2.82 -6.28
CA VAL A 189 -7.84 1.94 -7.47
C VAL A 189 -8.60 0.64 -7.18
N GLU A 190 -8.32 -0.04 -6.07
CA GLU A 190 -9.06 -1.24 -5.69
C GLU A 190 -10.52 -0.95 -5.31
N SER A 191 -10.86 0.21 -4.75
CA SER A 191 -12.25 0.49 -4.36
C SER A 191 -13.17 0.87 -5.53
N VAL A 192 -12.58 1.31 -6.64
CA VAL A 192 -13.30 1.78 -7.84
C VAL A 192 -13.22 0.80 -9.02
N SER A 193 -12.48 -0.30 -8.87
CA SER A 193 -12.33 -1.35 -9.88
C SER A 193 -13.32 -2.50 -9.68
N TYR A 194 -13.37 -3.42 -10.64
CA TYR A 194 -13.93 -4.76 -10.50
C TYR A 194 -12.96 -5.76 -9.85
N THR A 195 -11.73 -5.37 -9.53
CA THR A 195 -10.68 -6.31 -9.12
C THR A 195 -10.37 -6.25 -7.63
N ARG A 196 -10.18 -7.38 -6.96
CA ARG A 196 -9.68 -7.45 -5.57
C ARG A 196 -8.34 -8.18 -5.56
N LYS A 197 -7.36 -7.64 -4.82
CA LYS A 197 -6.08 -8.30 -4.59
C LYS A 197 -6.29 -9.60 -3.79
N ASP A 198 -5.83 -10.73 -4.31
CA ASP A 198 -5.96 -12.04 -3.67
C ASP A 198 -4.65 -12.85 -3.78
N GLY A 199 -3.72 -12.59 -2.86
CA GLY A 199 -2.38 -13.13 -2.93
C GLY A 199 -1.67 -12.69 -4.21
N GLN A 200 -1.18 -13.66 -4.98
CA GLN A 200 -0.49 -13.44 -6.26
C GLN A 200 -1.46 -13.11 -7.42
N TYR A 201 -2.77 -13.19 -7.21
CA TYR A 201 -3.77 -13.06 -8.27
C TYR A 201 -4.73 -11.89 -8.05
N LEU A 202 -5.46 -11.55 -9.12
CA LEU A 202 -6.62 -10.66 -9.08
C LEU A 202 -7.89 -11.51 -9.13
N ARG A 203 -8.75 -11.35 -8.13
CA ARG A 203 -10.15 -11.81 -8.21
C ARG A 203 -10.99 -10.79 -8.94
N TRP A 204 -11.79 -11.25 -9.88
CA TRP A 204 -12.64 -10.42 -10.73
C TRP A 204 -14.09 -10.48 -10.31
N ASP A 205 -14.67 -9.32 -10.07
CA ASP A 205 -16.09 -9.17 -9.80
C ASP A 205 -16.92 -9.55 -11.03
N HIS A 206 -18.05 -10.21 -10.82
CA HIS A 206 -18.93 -10.67 -11.89
C HIS A 206 -19.40 -9.54 -12.83
N ARG A 207 -19.49 -8.29 -12.35
CA ARG A 207 -19.86 -7.11 -13.15
C ARG A 207 -18.81 -6.74 -14.21
N SER A 208 -17.60 -7.30 -14.14
CA SER A 208 -16.57 -7.10 -15.17
C SER A 208 -16.81 -7.87 -16.47
N GLY A 209 -17.74 -8.83 -16.47
CA GLY A 209 -17.91 -9.78 -17.58
C GLY A 209 -16.81 -10.85 -17.67
N ARG A 210 -15.73 -10.75 -16.86
CA ARG A 210 -14.72 -11.81 -16.75
C ARG A 210 -15.20 -12.86 -15.73
N LYS A 211 -15.26 -14.12 -16.17
CA LYS A 211 -15.61 -15.25 -15.31
C LYS A 211 -14.34 -16.00 -14.88
N GLN A 212 -14.12 -16.12 -13.57
CA GLN A 212 -13.10 -17.00 -12.99
C GLN A 212 -13.81 -18.10 -12.19
N GLY A 213 -13.70 -19.34 -12.64
CA GLY A 213 -14.34 -20.49 -12.00
C GLY A 213 -15.85 -20.58 -12.22
N THR A 214 -16.51 -21.45 -11.46
CA THR A 214 -17.93 -21.76 -11.62
C THR A 214 -18.85 -20.80 -10.87
N LYS A 215 -18.42 -20.30 -9.70
CA LYS A 215 -19.21 -19.39 -8.87
C LYS A 215 -18.82 -17.93 -9.14
N PRO A 216 -19.79 -17.03 -9.38
CA PRO A 216 -19.51 -15.60 -9.53
C PRO A 216 -18.94 -15.03 -8.23
N PHE A 217 -17.93 -14.18 -8.34
CA PHE A 217 -17.39 -13.43 -7.21
C PHE A 217 -18.07 -12.05 -7.14
N ASP A 218 -18.66 -11.73 -5.99
CA ASP A 218 -19.15 -10.39 -5.66
C ASP A 218 -18.19 -9.72 -4.68
N LYS A 219 -17.61 -8.61 -5.13
CA LYS A 219 -16.67 -7.79 -4.37
C LYS A 219 -17.37 -6.87 -3.35
N GLY A 220 -18.69 -6.70 -3.46
CA GLY A 220 -19.49 -5.74 -2.70
C GLY A 220 -19.57 -4.39 -3.39
N ALA A 221 -19.58 -3.30 -2.62
CA ALA A 221 -19.68 -1.95 -3.18
C ALA A 221 -18.45 -1.58 -4.03
N ILE A 222 -18.70 -1.19 -5.28
CA ILE A 222 -17.71 -0.53 -6.15
C ILE A 222 -18.02 0.96 -6.10
N LEU A 223 -17.07 1.73 -5.59
CA LEU A 223 -17.26 3.15 -5.36
C LEU A 223 -17.19 3.93 -6.67
N ASN A 224 -18.07 4.94 -6.80
CA ASN A 224 -17.91 5.95 -7.83
C ASN A 224 -16.59 6.73 -7.63
N PHE A 225 -15.87 7.00 -8.71
CA PHE A 225 -14.55 7.64 -8.69
C PHE A 225 -14.53 8.97 -7.91
N ASP A 226 -15.46 9.89 -8.20
CA ASP A 226 -15.54 11.19 -7.53
C ASP A 226 -15.74 11.00 -6.01
N LYS A 227 -16.66 10.11 -5.63
CA LYS A 227 -16.92 9.80 -4.23
C LYS A 227 -15.67 9.21 -3.57
N ALA A 228 -14.96 8.29 -4.23
CA ALA A 228 -13.76 7.66 -3.68
C ALA A 228 -12.63 8.68 -3.48
N MET A 229 -12.38 9.55 -4.46
CA MET A 229 -11.36 10.60 -4.39
C MET A 229 -11.65 11.61 -3.28
N THR A 230 -12.91 12.03 -3.08
CA THR A 230 -13.24 13.04 -2.05
C THR A 230 -13.51 12.46 -0.66
N SER A 231 -14.03 11.22 -0.56
CA SER A 231 -14.45 10.62 0.73
C SER A 231 -13.29 10.14 1.59
N LYS A 232 -12.12 9.83 1.00
CA LYS A 232 -10.94 9.39 1.77
C LYS A 232 -10.45 10.42 2.79
N ARG A 233 -10.95 11.68 2.75
CA ARG A 233 -10.71 12.70 3.77
C ARG A 233 -11.57 12.54 5.03
N LYS A 234 -12.85 12.16 4.93
CA LYS A 234 -13.77 12.16 6.11
C LYS A 234 -13.37 11.18 7.22
N LYS A 235 -12.62 10.10 6.93
CA LYS A 235 -12.10 9.17 7.95
C LYS A 235 -10.67 9.46 8.42
N LYS A 236 -9.98 10.47 7.85
CA LYS A 236 -8.53 10.64 8.06
C LYS A 236 -8.03 12.06 8.32
N THR A 237 -8.85 13.11 8.21
CA THR A 237 -8.43 14.52 8.42
C THR A 237 -8.62 15.04 9.86
N ARG A 238 -8.91 14.19 10.86
CA ARG A 238 -8.58 14.51 12.27
C ARG A 238 -7.08 14.24 12.46
N VAL A 239 -6.24 15.06 11.85
CA VAL A 239 -4.84 15.22 12.24
C VAL A 239 -4.68 16.71 12.45
N SER A 240 -4.55 17.06 13.71
CA SER A 240 -4.11 18.37 14.17
C SER A 240 -2.83 18.73 13.43
N PHE A 241 -2.86 19.82 12.68
CA PHE A 241 -1.68 20.65 12.48
C PHE A 241 -1.38 21.32 13.82
N GLN A 242 -1.02 20.55 14.85
CA GLN A 242 -0.50 21.12 16.08
C GLN A 242 0.99 21.31 15.89
N LYS A 243 1.37 22.58 15.89
CA LYS A 243 2.72 23.10 15.96
C LYS A 243 3.59 22.23 16.86
N LYS A 244 4.70 21.71 16.33
CA LYS A 244 5.88 21.49 17.16
C LYS A 244 6.40 22.90 17.47
N ASN A 245 6.11 23.37 18.69
CA ASN A 245 6.98 24.33 19.35
C ASN A 245 8.18 23.56 19.89
#